data_AF-A0A179EWC2-F1
#
_entry.id   AF-A0A179EWC2-F1
#
_cell.length_a   1.000
_cell.length_b   1.000
_cell.length_c   1.000
_cell.angle_alpha   90.00
_cell.angle_beta   90.00
_cell.angle_gamma   90.00
#
_symmetry.space_group_name_H-M   'P 1'
#
loop_
_entity.id
_entity.type
_entity.pdbx_description
1 polymer ?
#
loop_
_entity_poly.entity_id
_entity_poly.type
_entity_poly.pdbx_seq_one_letter_code
_entity_poly.pdbx_strand_id
1 'polypeptide(L)'
;MLLANSAEVNIKDNVGLTPLLLAAQNGLEAVVKMLLQNGAEVNVQDNKGRTPLLSATQNGHEAIVKMLLAKGAEVEAKDKTYGQTPLLWATENGHGACVRLLLNKSNLSTENTISRTPLSVGSARLLFG
;
A
#
# COMPACT_ATOMS: atom_id res chain seq x y z
N MET A 1 25.60 -11.86 5.79
CA MET A 1 24.20 -11.99 6.25
C MET A 1 24.07 -11.07 7.46
N LEU A 2 23.50 -9.86 7.28
CA LEU A 2 23.43 -8.77 8.28
C LEU A 2 21.96 -8.31 8.43
N LEU A 3 21.11 -9.20 8.94
CA LEU A 3 19.73 -8.86 9.31
C LEU A 3 19.42 -9.53 10.66
N ALA A 4 20.28 -9.28 11.66
CA ALA A 4 20.20 -9.95 12.95
C ALA A 4 19.30 -9.23 13.97
N ASN A 5 18.83 -8.00 13.70
CA ASN A 5 17.97 -7.28 14.62
C ASN A 5 16.80 -6.60 13.90
N SER A 6 15.58 -6.84 14.40
CA SER A 6 14.34 -6.15 13.96
C SER A 6 14.43 -4.62 14.04
N ALA A 7 15.40 -4.07 14.79
CA ALA A 7 15.67 -2.62 14.83
C ALA A 7 16.29 -2.07 13.54
N GLU A 8 17.00 -2.89 12.76
CA GLU A 8 17.67 -2.43 11.52
C GLU A 8 16.72 -2.39 10.31
N VAL A 9 15.67 -3.23 10.31
CA VAL A 9 14.81 -3.41 9.14
C VAL A 9 13.89 -2.20 8.85
N ASN A 10 13.63 -1.39 9.88
CA ASN A 10 12.75 -0.23 9.83
C ASN A 10 13.50 1.12 9.87
N ILE A 11 14.83 1.10 9.74
CA ILE A 11 15.62 2.34 9.70
C ILE A 11 15.09 3.24 8.59
N LYS A 12 14.89 4.51 8.93
CA LYS A 12 14.53 5.57 8.00
C LYS A 12 15.77 6.37 7.63
N ASP A 13 15.91 6.70 6.35
CA ASP A 13 16.85 7.73 5.93
C ASP A 13 16.32 9.15 6.22
N ASN A 14 17.07 10.17 5.80
CA ASN A 14 16.73 11.59 6.02
C ASN A 14 15.40 12.02 5.37
N VAL A 15 14.88 11.24 4.41
CA VAL A 15 13.59 11.50 3.75
C VAL A 15 12.48 10.57 4.22
N GLY A 16 12.75 9.75 5.24
CA GLY A 16 11.78 8.86 5.87
C GLY A 16 11.63 7.52 5.15
N LEU A 17 12.49 7.20 4.18
CA LEU A 17 12.41 5.96 3.41
C LEU A 17 12.96 4.81 4.23
N THR A 18 12.17 3.74 4.32
CA THR A 18 12.62 2.45 4.86
C THR A 18 13.07 1.52 3.75
N PRO A 19 13.87 0.48 4.06
CA PRO A 19 14.18 -0.59 3.11
C PRO A 19 12.94 -1.18 2.43
N LEU A 20 11.84 -1.34 3.17
CA LEU A 20 10.59 -1.89 2.62
C LEU A 20 9.96 -0.94 1.60
N LEU A 21 9.96 0.37 1.86
CA LEU A 21 9.40 1.36 0.94
C LEU A 21 10.21 1.42 -0.36
N LEU A 22 11.54 1.43 -0.28
CA LEU A 22 12.42 1.39 -1.44
C LEU A 22 12.23 0.10 -2.26
N ALA A 23 12.17 -1.06 -1.59
CA ALA A 23 11.96 -2.34 -2.26
C ALA A 23 10.59 -2.41 -2.95
N ALA A 24 9.54 -1.90 -2.27
CA ALA A 24 8.19 -1.84 -2.81
C ALA A 24 8.06 -0.89 -4.00
N GLN A 25 8.73 0.27 -3.96
CA GLN A 25 8.76 1.23 -5.06
C GLN A 25 9.44 0.64 -6.30
N ASN A 26 10.55 -0.08 -6.12
CA ASN A 26 11.38 -0.60 -7.21
C ASN A 26 10.98 -2.00 -7.70
N GLY A 27 9.91 -2.61 -7.17
CA GLY A 27 9.45 -3.93 -7.65
C GLY A 27 10.31 -5.10 -7.17
N LEU A 28 11.07 -4.95 -6.09
CA LEU A 28 12.01 -5.97 -5.61
C LEU A 28 11.30 -7.04 -4.74
N GLU A 29 10.52 -7.92 -5.38
CA GLU A 29 9.67 -8.91 -4.70
C GLU A 29 10.41 -9.76 -3.65
N ALA A 30 11.58 -10.30 -3.99
CA ALA A 30 12.35 -11.15 -3.08
C ALA A 30 12.82 -10.37 -1.84
N VAL A 31 13.19 -9.10 -2.02
CA VAL A 31 13.61 -8.22 -0.92
C VAL A 31 12.41 -7.86 -0.05
N VAL A 32 11.27 -7.50 -0.64
CA VAL A 32 10.02 -7.25 0.10
C VAL A 32 9.65 -8.46 0.95
N LYS A 33 9.66 -9.66 0.38
CA LYS A 33 9.33 -10.90 1.09
C LYS A 33 10.26 -11.11 2.30
N MET A 34 11.57 -10.96 2.09
CA MET A 34 12.58 -11.09 3.15
C MET A 34 12.39 -10.05 4.25
N LEU A 35 12.13 -8.79 3.90
CA LEU A 35 11.91 -7.72 4.88
C LEU A 35 10.66 -7.97 5.72
N LEU A 36 9.55 -8.36 5.08
CA LEU A 36 8.30 -8.71 5.78
C LEU A 36 8.44 -9.94 6.68
N GLN A 37 9.30 -10.90 6.33
CA GLN A 37 9.61 -12.05 7.17
C GLN A 37 10.46 -11.67 8.40
N ASN A 38 11.30 -10.64 8.27
CA ASN A 38 12.13 -10.11 9.36
C ASN A 38 11.45 -9.00 10.18
N GLY A 39 10.11 -8.86 10.08
CA GLY A 39 9.34 -7.95 10.92
C GLY A 39 9.35 -6.49 10.46
N ALA A 40 9.54 -6.23 9.17
CA ALA A 40 9.38 -4.88 8.63
C ALA A 40 7.96 -4.35 8.87
N GLU A 41 7.88 -3.10 9.34
CA GLU A 41 6.63 -2.39 9.57
C GLU A 41 5.96 -2.06 8.23
N VAL A 42 4.74 -2.55 8.05
CA VAL A 42 4.04 -2.52 6.75
C VAL A 42 3.47 -1.14 6.42
N ASN A 43 3.03 -0.40 7.44
CA ASN A 43 2.33 0.88 7.30
C ASN A 43 3.23 2.11 7.56
N VAL A 44 4.56 1.93 7.44
CA VAL A 44 5.49 3.06 7.53
C VAL A 44 5.20 4.11 6.47
N GLN A 45 5.37 5.37 6.84
CA GLN A 45 5.26 6.50 5.94
C GLN A 45 6.60 7.22 5.82
N ASP A 46 6.94 7.61 4.60
CA ASP A 46 7.98 8.60 4.34
C ASP A 46 7.49 10.03 4.62
N ASN A 47 8.36 11.02 4.42
CA ASN A 47 8.01 12.42 4.67
C ASN A 47 6.85 12.92 3.79
N LYS A 48 6.59 12.27 2.65
CA LYS A 48 5.48 12.56 1.72
C LYS A 48 4.22 11.75 2.04
N GLY A 49 4.19 11.00 3.15
CA GLY A 49 3.05 10.15 3.53
C GLY A 49 2.89 8.91 2.66
N ARG A 50 3.89 8.55 1.84
CA ARG A 50 3.82 7.36 0.99
C ARG A 50 4.08 6.13 1.85
N THR A 51 3.19 5.16 1.74
CA THR A 51 3.37 3.82 2.31
C THR A 51 4.01 2.88 1.28
N PRO A 52 4.56 1.72 1.71
CA PRO A 52 4.94 0.65 0.79
C PRO A 52 3.81 0.26 -0.16
N LEU A 53 2.56 0.20 0.33
CA LEU A 53 1.39 -0.13 -0.49
C LEU A 53 1.13 0.94 -1.54
N LEU A 54 1.13 2.22 -1.18
CA LEU A 54 1.00 3.33 -2.13
C LEU A 54 2.06 3.24 -3.23
N SER A 55 3.32 3.03 -2.84
CA SER A 55 4.45 2.98 -3.78
C SER A 55 4.36 1.78 -4.74
N ALA A 56 4.05 0.59 -4.24
CA ALA A 56 3.86 -0.60 -5.08
C ALA A 56 2.66 -0.44 -6.03
N THR A 57 1.58 0.16 -5.53
CA THR A 57 0.34 0.34 -6.28
C THR A 57 0.49 1.37 -7.39
N GLN A 58 1.12 2.51 -7.10
CA GLN A 58 1.42 3.55 -8.08
C GLN A 58 2.24 3.00 -9.26
N ASN A 59 3.17 2.09 -9.00
CA ASN A 59 4.04 1.49 -10.01
C ASN A 59 3.52 0.16 -10.59
N GLY A 60 2.36 -0.34 -10.16
CA GLY A 60 1.73 -1.53 -10.73
C GLY A 60 2.33 -2.88 -10.29
N HIS A 61 3.08 -2.92 -9.18
CA HIS A 61 3.76 -4.12 -8.70
C HIS A 61 2.81 -5.10 -7.98
N GLU A 62 2.00 -5.82 -8.77
CA GLU A 62 0.90 -6.67 -8.30
C GLU A 62 1.30 -7.66 -7.19
N ALA A 63 2.41 -8.39 -7.38
CA ALA A 63 2.86 -9.39 -6.41
C ALA A 63 3.22 -8.75 -5.05
N ILE A 64 3.82 -7.56 -5.07
CA ILE A 64 4.16 -6.79 -3.88
C ILE A 64 2.88 -6.29 -3.20
N VAL A 65 1.93 -5.74 -3.97
CA VAL A 65 0.62 -5.33 -3.45
C VAL A 65 -0.05 -6.50 -2.73
N LYS A 66 -0.08 -7.68 -3.34
CA LYS A 66 -0.65 -8.89 -2.72
C LYS A 66 0.05 -9.27 -1.40
N MET A 67 1.39 -9.23 -1.36
CA MET A 67 2.15 -9.51 -0.14
C MET A 67 1.87 -8.51 0.98
N LEU A 68 1.85 -7.21 0.65
CA LEU A 68 1.59 -6.14 1.62
C LEU A 68 0.17 -6.24 2.20
N LEU A 69 -0.84 -6.48 1.35
CA LEU A 69 -2.22 -6.70 1.78
C LEU A 69 -2.36 -7.92 2.69
N ALA A 70 -1.66 -9.01 2.38
CA ALA A 70 -1.63 -10.21 3.23
C ALA A 70 -0.99 -9.96 4.60
N LYS A 71 -0.13 -8.95 4.71
CA LYS A 71 0.52 -8.52 5.95
C LYS A 71 -0.22 -7.36 6.66
N GLY A 72 -1.44 -7.03 6.23
CA GLY A 72 -2.27 -6.04 6.91
C GLY A 72 -1.97 -4.59 6.53
N ALA A 73 -1.50 -4.36 5.30
CA ALA A 73 -1.32 -3.00 4.81
C ALA A 73 -2.65 -2.20 4.83
N GLU A 74 -2.58 -0.95 5.27
CA GLU A 74 -3.71 -0.02 5.28
C GLU A 74 -4.06 0.45 3.86
N VAL A 75 -5.26 0.07 3.39
CA VAL A 75 -5.73 0.36 2.03
C VAL A 75 -6.25 1.78 1.82
N GLU A 76 -6.58 2.49 2.91
CA GLU A 76 -7.14 3.86 2.88
C GLU A 76 -6.08 4.93 3.22
N ALA A 77 -4.80 4.55 3.35
CA ALA A 77 -3.73 5.50 3.61
C ALA A 77 -3.62 6.51 2.46
N LYS A 78 -3.48 7.80 2.80
CA LYS A 78 -3.39 8.89 1.82
C LYS A 78 -1.98 9.46 1.80
N ASP A 79 -1.43 9.65 0.60
CA ASP A 79 -0.20 10.43 0.46
C ASP A 79 -0.46 11.92 0.73
N LYS A 80 0.57 12.64 1.19
CA LYS A 80 0.47 14.08 1.51
C LYS A 80 0.60 14.97 0.28
N THR A 81 1.01 14.43 -0.87
CA THR A 81 1.30 15.21 -2.07
C THR A 81 0.01 15.52 -2.83
N TYR A 82 -0.85 14.51 -3.00
CA TYR A 82 -2.10 14.60 -3.75
C TYR A 82 -3.32 14.14 -2.95
N GLY A 83 -3.13 13.61 -1.74
CA GLY A 83 -4.25 13.09 -0.93
C GLY A 83 -4.84 11.79 -1.48
N GLN A 84 -4.11 11.07 -2.34
CA GLN A 84 -4.62 9.90 -3.02
C GLN A 84 -4.42 8.62 -2.20
N THR A 85 -5.38 7.71 -2.32
CA THR A 85 -5.32 6.35 -1.78
C THR A 85 -4.65 5.41 -2.79
N PRO A 86 -4.18 4.22 -2.38
CA PRO A 86 -3.74 3.18 -3.30
C PRO A 86 -4.74 2.93 -4.44
N LEU A 87 -6.04 2.87 -4.15
CA LEU A 87 -7.06 2.60 -5.16
C LEU A 87 -7.10 3.69 -6.25
N LEU A 88 -7.00 4.96 -5.86
CA LEU A 88 -6.97 6.08 -6.81
C LEU A 88 -5.72 6.01 -7.68
N TRP A 89 -4.54 5.82 -7.09
CA TRP A 89 -3.29 5.66 -7.84
C TRP A 89 -3.32 4.51 -8.85
N ALA A 90 -3.84 3.33 -8.45
CA ALA A 90 -3.96 2.20 -9.38
C ALA A 90 -4.95 2.49 -10.52
N THR A 91 -6.04 3.21 -10.23
CA THR A 91 -7.05 3.54 -11.24
C THR A 91 -6.50 4.55 -12.24
N GLU A 92 -5.88 5.63 -11.77
CA GLU A 92 -5.34 6.69 -12.63
C GLU A 92 -4.21 6.20 -13.53
N ASN A 93 -3.36 5.31 -13.03
CA ASN A 93 -2.26 4.73 -13.81
C ASN A 93 -2.67 3.48 -14.63
N GLY A 94 -3.93 3.05 -14.57
CA GLY A 94 -4.43 1.92 -15.36
C GLY A 94 -4.01 0.53 -14.87
N HIS A 95 -3.58 0.39 -13.61
CA HIS A 95 -3.12 -0.86 -13.00
C HIS A 95 -4.30 -1.75 -12.56
N GLY A 96 -5.06 -2.26 -13.54
CA GLY A 96 -6.30 -2.99 -13.29
C GLY A 96 -6.17 -4.23 -12.39
N ALA A 97 -5.01 -4.89 -12.35
CA ALA A 97 -4.77 -5.99 -11.42
C ALA A 97 -4.68 -5.52 -9.96
N CYS A 98 -3.97 -4.42 -9.70
CA CYS A 98 -3.91 -3.78 -8.39
C CYS A 98 -5.29 -3.28 -7.95
N VAL A 99 -6.09 -2.69 -8.85
CA VAL A 99 -7.48 -2.30 -8.56
C VAL A 99 -8.29 -3.49 -8.06
N ARG A 100 -8.24 -4.63 -8.75
CA ARG A 100 -8.95 -5.85 -8.33
C ARG A 100 -8.50 -6.35 -6.96
N LEU A 101 -7.19 -6.35 -6.69
CA LEU A 101 -6.65 -6.78 -5.39
C LEU A 101 -7.13 -5.86 -4.25
N LEU A 102 -7.11 -4.55 -4.47
CA LEU A 102 -7.53 -3.56 -3.48
C LEU A 102 -9.04 -3.65 -3.20
N LEU A 103 -9.88 -3.72 -4.23
CA LEU A 103 -11.33 -3.86 -4.08
C LEU A 103 -11.72 -5.14 -3.33
N ASN A 104 -11.06 -6.26 -3.65
CA ASN A 104 -11.29 -7.52 -2.95
C ASN A 104 -10.97 -7.40 -1.45
N LYS A 105 -9.93 -6.65 -1.08
CA LYS A 105 -9.56 -6.48 0.32
C LYS A 105 -10.47 -5.49 1.06
N SER A 106 -10.86 -4.39 0.39
CA SER A 106 -11.78 -3.39 0.94
C SER A 106 -13.18 -3.96 1.20
N ASN A 107 -13.70 -4.84 0.32
CA ASN A 107 -15.01 -5.46 0.54
C ASN A 107 -15.03 -6.45 1.74
N LEU A 108 -13.91 -7.14 1.97
CA LEU A 108 -13.77 -8.04 3.13
C LEU A 108 -13.76 -7.27 4.47
N SER A 109 -13.25 -6.04 4.50
CA SER A 109 -13.33 -5.18 5.69
C SER A 109 -14.74 -4.61 5.93
N THR A 110 -15.50 -4.36 4.86
CA THR A 110 -16.89 -3.89 4.99
C THR A 110 -17.86 -5.00 5.36
N GLU A 111 -17.61 -6.24 4.91
CA GLU A 111 -18.42 -7.42 5.29
C GLU A 111 -18.30 -7.77 6.78
N ASN A 112 -17.14 -7.53 7.41
CA ASN A 112 -16.98 -7.62 8.88
C ASN A 112 -17.62 -6.43 9.64
N THR A 113 -18.09 -5.41 8.92
CA THR A 113 -18.70 -4.20 9.46
C THR A 113 -20.19 -4.07 9.06
N ILE A 114 -20.82 -5.12 8.52
CA ILE A 114 -22.29 -5.16 8.25
C ILE A 114 -23.10 -5.31 9.55
N SER A 115 -22.62 -4.73 10.65
CA SER A 115 -23.46 -4.28 11.74
C SER A 115 -23.66 -2.76 11.74
N ARG A 116 -22.92 -1.97 10.94
CA ARG A 116 -23.10 -0.51 10.83
C ARG A 116 -22.81 0.06 9.43
N THR A 117 -23.87 0.07 8.61
CA THR A 117 -24.23 1.01 7.52
C THR A 117 -23.26 1.25 6.33
N PRO A 118 -23.73 1.10 5.07
CA PRO A 118 -22.93 1.33 3.87
C PRO A 118 -23.05 2.77 3.37
N LEU A 119 -21.94 3.52 3.30
CA LEU A 119 -21.84 4.77 2.54
C LEU A 119 -20.38 5.07 2.20
N SER A 120 -19.86 4.49 1.11
CA SER A 120 -18.69 5.04 0.42
C SER A 120 -18.66 4.76 -1.09
N VAL A 121 -19.82 4.69 -1.75
CA VAL A 121 -19.90 4.86 -3.21
C VAL A 121 -20.46 6.26 -3.47
N GLY A 122 -19.57 7.25 -3.46
CA GLY A 122 -19.96 8.66 -3.52
C GLY A 122 -19.04 9.57 -4.33
N SER A 123 -18.14 9.05 -5.17
CA SER A 123 -17.32 9.88 -6.08
C SER A 123 -17.10 9.25 -7.45
N ALA A 124 -18.16 8.68 -8.03
CA ALA A 124 -18.17 8.24 -9.43
C ALA A 124 -19.40 8.78 -10.16
N ARG A 125 -19.55 10.11 -10.23
CA ARG A 125 -20.36 10.76 -11.28
C ARG A 125 -20.10 12.25 -11.31
N LEU A 126 -20.03 12.76 -12.55
CA LEU A 126 -19.90 14.16 -13.00
C LEU A 126 -18.47 14.58 -13.36
N LEU A 127 -18.11 14.35 -14.62
CA LEU A 127 -17.44 15.36 -15.48
C LEU A 127 -17.39 14.92 -16.97
N PHE A 128 -18.49 14.41 -17.51
CA PHE A 128 -18.74 14.47 -18.97
C PHE A 128 -20.25 14.62 -19.19
N GLY A 129 -20.63 15.84 -19.59
CA GLY A 129 -21.97 16.31 -19.90
C GLY A 129 -21.88 17.78 -20.24
#